data_AF-R0IG27-F1
#
_entry.id   AF-R0IG27-F1
#
_cell.length_a   1.000
_cell.length_b   1.000
_cell.length_c   1.000
_cell.angle_alpha   90.00
_cell.angle_beta   90.00
_cell.angle_gamma   90.00
#
_symmetry.space_group_name_H-M   'P 1'
#
loop_
_entity.id
_entity.type
_entity.pdbx_description
1 polymer ?
#
loop_
_entity_poly.entity_id
_entity_poly.type
_entity_poly.pdbx_seq_one_letter_code
_entity_poly.pdbx_strand_id
1 'polypeptide(L)'
;MSLPRLDSAPKAEDFTPLSEHQQQTPTSFFGAKPVLHAHYEAVTLSVAADRLKQDAAFSSFGSRREGEEDLVDGVDVWVSSENLILFQNSPSPVGISIPYPSLALHATMKYKSTIEALYMNISLNDAETVNEDDDIHMLEITVLPPSYDTKPTDTCISEFFAALNTCADLHPDPDGSDDGEDIMDDTAPGASGWITADNIDEYLDENGNFKGMVIGEELGPGAGTVRTRDDGDEGSNGVNGADGHEEKYHRTG
;
A
#
# COMPACT_ATOMS: atom_id res chain seq x y z
N MET A 1 -17.94 -7.58 10.73
CA MET A 1 -17.26 -6.36 11.23
C MET A 1 -18.26 -5.20 11.32
N SER A 2 -18.14 -4.27 12.27
CA SER A 2 -19.00 -3.07 12.34
C SER A 2 -18.13 -1.81 12.34
N LEU A 3 -18.40 -0.87 11.43
CA LEU A 3 -17.62 0.36 11.31
C LEU A 3 -17.82 1.27 12.55
N PRO A 4 -16.76 1.65 13.29
CA PRO A 4 -16.91 2.53 14.44
C PRO A 4 -17.43 3.91 14.08
N ARG A 5 -18.47 4.36 14.79
CA ARG A 5 -19.02 5.71 14.68
C ARG A 5 -18.27 6.69 15.58
N LEU A 6 -18.10 7.92 15.08
CA LEU A 6 -17.53 9.05 15.77
C LEU A 6 -18.59 10.14 15.94
N ASP A 7 -18.70 10.70 17.14
CA ASP A 7 -19.61 11.83 17.43
C ASP A 7 -18.87 13.17 17.58
N SER A 8 -17.54 13.15 17.46
CA SER A 8 -16.68 14.34 17.51
C SER A 8 -15.61 14.27 16.43
N ALA A 9 -15.31 15.41 15.80
CA ALA A 9 -14.29 15.49 14.77
C ALA A 9 -12.90 15.11 15.35
N PRO A 10 -12.09 14.34 14.61
CA PRO A 10 -10.69 14.17 14.94
C PRO A 10 -9.99 15.52 14.97
N LYS A 11 -8.97 15.65 15.81
CA LYS A 11 -8.13 16.84 15.85
C LYS A 11 -6.78 16.52 15.27
N ALA A 12 -6.12 17.55 14.71
CA ALA A 12 -4.75 17.42 14.24
C ALA A 12 -3.77 16.94 15.34
N GLU A 13 -4.05 17.23 16.61
CA GLU A 13 -3.26 16.77 17.76
C GLU A 13 -3.36 15.27 18.03
N ASP A 14 -4.35 14.58 17.47
CA ASP A 14 -4.53 13.14 17.61
C ASP A 14 -3.55 12.34 16.72
N PHE A 15 -2.91 13.02 15.76
CA PHE A 15 -2.03 12.41 14.78
C PHE A 15 -0.59 12.93 14.83
N THR A 16 0.34 12.14 14.32
CA THR A 16 1.70 12.57 13.99
C THR A 16 1.75 13.05 12.54
N PRO A 17 2.18 14.28 12.23
CA PRO A 17 2.34 14.72 10.84
C PRO A 17 3.34 13.85 10.09
N LEU A 18 3.05 13.51 8.81
CA LEU A 18 3.94 12.68 7.99
C LEU A 18 5.37 13.24 7.90
N SER A 19 5.52 14.56 7.76
CA SER A 19 6.82 15.21 7.67
C SER A 19 7.65 15.08 8.95
N GLU A 20 6.99 15.05 10.11
CA GLU A 20 7.63 14.83 11.39
C GLU A 20 8.05 13.36 11.55
N HIS A 21 7.14 12.44 11.23
CA HIS A 21 7.40 11.00 11.28
C HIS A 21 8.58 10.60 10.39
N GLN A 22 8.71 11.17 9.19
CA GLN A 22 9.80 10.86 8.26
C GLN A 22 11.18 11.40 8.71
N GLN A 23 11.22 12.33 9.66
CA GLN A 23 12.48 12.93 10.16
C GLN A 23 12.95 12.31 11.48
N GLN A 24 12.09 11.55 12.16
CA GLN A 24 12.38 11.00 13.47
C GLN A 24 12.55 9.48 13.39
N THR A 25 13.55 8.96 14.11
CA THR A 25 13.58 7.53 14.41
C THR A 25 12.73 7.31 15.66
N PRO A 26 11.75 6.39 15.65
CA PRO A 26 10.89 6.17 16.80
C PRO A 26 11.72 5.81 18.04
N THR A 27 11.47 6.49 19.16
CA THR A 27 12.09 6.14 20.45
C THR A 27 11.45 4.90 21.07
N SER A 28 10.23 4.56 20.65
CA SER A 28 9.47 3.38 21.01
C SER A 28 8.58 2.97 19.84
N PHE A 29 8.38 1.66 19.66
CA PHE A 29 7.42 1.10 18.71
C PHE A 29 6.00 0.97 19.30
N PHE A 30 5.85 1.19 20.62
CA PHE A 30 4.59 1.04 21.33
C PHE A 30 3.98 2.40 21.68
N GLY A 31 2.68 2.54 21.42
CA GLY A 31 1.89 3.70 21.84
C GLY A 31 2.15 5.00 21.06
N ALA A 32 2.74 4.89 19.87
CA ALA A 32 2.86 6.04 18.97
C ALA A 32 1.47 6.44 18.44
N LYS A 33 1.28 7.74 18.19
CA LYS A 33 0.07 8.24 17.54
C LYS A 33 0.05 7.82 16.07
N PRO A 34 -1.13 7.57 15.48
CA PRO A 34 -1.24 7.28 14.06
C PRO A 34 -0.66 8.43 13.23
N VAL A 35 -0.01 8.10 12.12
CA VAL A 35 0.61 9.08 11.22
C VAL A 35 -0.45 9.61 10.27
N LEU A 36 -0.60 10.93 10.14
CA LEU A 36 -1.52 11.54 9.19
C LEU A 36 -0.85 11.68 7.82
N HIS A 37 -1.36 10.95 6.83
CA HIS A 37 -0.84 10.97 5.45
C HIS A 37 -1.53 12.03 4.59
N ALA A 38 -2.84 12.21 4.75
CA ALA A 38 -3.60 13.23 4.03
C ALA A 38 -4.80 13.71 4.85
N HIS A 39 -5.17 14.98 4.66
CA HIS A 39 -6.37 15.58 5.24
C HIS A 39 -6.98 16.57 4.24
N TYR A 40 -8.27 16.41 3.95
CA TYR A 40 -9.02 17.31 3.07
C TYR A 40 -10.34 17.67 3.72
N GLU A 41 -10.67 18.96 3.67
CA GLU A 41 -11.91 19.50 4.20
C GLU A 41 -12.90 19.77 3.07
N ALA A 42 -14.19 19.74 3.39
CA ALA A 42 -15.27 20.11 2.48
C ALA A 42 -15.28 19.32 1.16
N VAL A 43 -14.93 18.03 1.20
CA VAL A 43 -15.17 17.12 0.07
C VAL A 43 -16.65 16.78 -0.02
N THR A 44 -17.08 16.24 -1.17
CA THR A 44 -18.44 15.75 -1.37
C THR A 44 -18.41 14.25 -1.64
N LEU A 45 -19.21 13.47 -0.92
CA LEU A 45 -19.37 12.05 -1.21
C LEU A 45 -20.60 11.87 -2.11
N SER A 46 -20.47 11.12 -3.19
CA SER A 46 -21.59 10.67 -4.02
C SER A 46 -21.79 9.17 -3.84
N VAL A 47 -23.03 8.79 -3.58
CA VAL A 47 -23.45 7.41 -3.37
C VAL A 47 -24.74 7.17 -4.15
N ALA A 48 -24.93 5.96 -4.67
CA ALA A 48 -26.20 5.61 -5.32
C ALA A 48 -27.39 5.81 -4.38
N ALA A 49 -28.50 6.29 -4.94
CA ALA A 49 -29.72 6.60 -4.21
C ALA A 49 -30.15 5.50 -3.24
N ASP A 50 -30.50 5.91 -2.02
CA ASP A 50 -31.04 5.05 -0.96
C ASP A 50 -30.07 3.99 -0.40
N ARG A 51 -28.81 3.93 -0.89
CA ARG A 51 -27.78 3.04 -0.31
C ARG A 51 -27.26 3.55 1.03
N LEU A 52 -27.08 4.86 1.21
CA LEU A 52 -26.66 5.44 2.48
C LEU A 52 -27.59 5.08 3.65
N LYS A 53 -28.90 4.93 3.38
CA LYS A 53 -29.92 4.63 4.41
C LYS A 53 -30.00 3.14 4.76
N GLN A 54 -29.43 2.28 3.93
CA GLN A 54 -29.45 0.83 4.15
C GLN A 54 -28.44 0.42 5.23
N ASP A 55 -27.40 1.23 5.43
CA ASP A 55 -26.39 0.99 6.45
C ASP A 55 -26.57 1.86 7.69
N ALA A 56 -26.44 1.27 8.86
CA ALA A 56 -26.64 1.96 10.13
C ALA A 56 -25.58 3.04 10.39
N ALA A 57 -24.33 2.82 10.00
CA ALA A 57 -23.26 3.79 10.18
C ALA A 57 -23.47 5.00 9.26
N PHE A 58 -23.79 4.77 7.99
CA PHE A 58 -23.95 5.84 6.99
C PHE A 58 -25.31 6.55 7.03
N SER A 59 -26.36 5.93 7.60
CA SER A 59 -27.70 6.52 7.68
C SER A 59 -27.78 7.85 8.44
N SER A 60 -26.78 8.15 9.27
CA SER A 60 -26.71 9.37 10.08
C SER A 60 -26.13 10.58 9.34
N PHE A 61 -25.55 10.39 8.14
CA PHE A 61 -25.03 11.50 7.33
C PHE A 61 -26.19 12.31 6.74
N GLY A 62 -26.04 13.64 6.76
CA GLY A 62 -26.94 14.54 6.07
C GLY A 62 -26.66 14.53 4.58
N SER A 63 -27.55 13.94 3.79
CA SER A 63 -27.44 13.90 2.32
C SER A 63 -28.49 14.75 1.62
N ARG A 64 -28.17 15.19 0.40
CA ARG A 64 -29.09 15.80 -0.56
C ARG A 64 -29.23 14.89 -1.78
N ARG A 65 -30.46 14.68 -2.26
CA ARG A 65 -30.74 13.89 -3.47
C ARG A 65 -30.48 14.75 -4.71
N GLU A 66 -29.66 14.26 -5.64
CA GLU A 66 -29.45 14.85 -6.96
C GLU A 66 -29.61 13.74 -8.03
N GLY A 67 -30.78 13.67 -8.66
CA GLY A 67 -31.08 12.62 -9.63
C GLY A 67 -31.14 11.24 -8.98
N GLU A 68 -30.27 10.32 -9.44
CA GLU A 68 -30.15 8.94 -8.96
C GLU A 68 -29.06 8.76 -7.89
N GLU A 69 -28.47 9.86 -7.41
CA GLU A 69 -27.40 9.87 -6.41
C GLU A 69 -27.81 10.66 -5.15
N ASP A 70 -27.35 10.20 -3.99
CA ASP A 70 -27.36 10.94 -2.74
C ASP A 70 -25.96 11.54 -2.51
N LEU A 71 -25.90 12.87 -2.40
CA LEU A 71 -24.67 13.63 -2.18
C LEU A 71 -24.56 14.04 -0.73
N VAL A 72 -23.41 13.81 -0.11
CA VAL A 72 -23.08 14.24 1.25
C VAL A 72 -22.05 15.34 1.14
N ASP A 73 -22.48 16.58 1.34
CA ASP A 73 -21.61 17.75 1.25
C ASP A 73 -20.89 18.03 2.57
N GLY A 74 -19.72 18.67 2.49
CA GLY A 74 -19.03 19.18 3.68
C GLY A 74 -18.42 18.09 4.55
N VAL A 75 -17.90 17.04 3.91
CA VAL A 75 -17.20 15.95 4.60
C VAL A 75 -15.72 16.29 4.70
N ASP A 76 -15.15 16.06 5.87
CA ASP A 76 -13.72 16.10 6.14
C ASP A 76 -13.18 14.67 6.12
N VAL A 77 -12.08 14.48 5.39
CA VAL A 77 -11.46 13.18 5.19
C VAL A 77 -10.09 13.17 5.85
N TRP A 78 -9.86 12.20 6.73
CA TRP A 78 -8.58 11.98 7.38
C TRP A 78 -8.04 10.62 6.98
N VAL A 79 -6.84 10.60 6.40
CA VAL A 79 -6.14 9.37 6.01
C VAL A 79 -4.99 9.18 6.96
N SER A 80 -5.15 8.28 7.92
CA SER A 80 -4.13 7.98 8.91
C SER A 80 -3.52 6.60 8.68
N SER A 81 -2.37 6.33 9.26
CA SER A 81 -1.75 5.00 9.21
C SER A 81 -2.58 3.90 9.90
N GLU A 82 -3.68 4.23 10.58
CA GLU A 82 -4.54 3.27 11.28
C GLU A 82 -5.88 3.06 10.57
N ASN A 83 -6.48 4.14 10.08
CA ASN A 83 -7.82 4.14 9.52
C ASN A 83 -8.06 5.33 8.56
N LEU A 84 -9.05 5.15 7.69
CA LEU A 84 -9.68 6.22 6.92
C LEU A 84 -10.89 6.76 7.70
N ILE A 85 -10.93 8.05 7.99
CA ILE A 85 -12.06 8.67 8.69
C ILE A 85 -12.81 9.61 7.74
N LEU A 86 -14.13 9.45 7.67
CA LEU A 86 -15.06 10.36 7.01
C LEU A 86 -15.88 11.07 8.08
N PHE A 87 -15.85 12.40 8.13
CA PHE A 87 -16.52 13.18 9.16
C PHE A 87 -17.33 14.33 8.58
N GLN A 88 -18.61 14.45 8.92
CA GLN A 88 -19.48 15.55 8.53
C GLN A 88 -19.79 16.43 9.75
N ASN A 89 -19.46 17.73 9.66
CA ASN A 89 -19.68 18.67 10.77
C ASN A 89 -21.12 19.21 10.86
N SER A 90 -21.80 19.36 9.72
CA SER A 90 -23.14 19.96 9.60
C SER A 90 -24.02 19.09 8.70
N PRO A 91 -25.30 18.84 9.04
CA PRO A 91 -26.12 19.53 10.04
C PRO A 91 -25.91 19.07 11.49
N SER A 92 -25.33 17.89 11.70
CA SER A 92 -24.95 17.37 13.01
C SER A 92 -23.60 16.68 12.92
N PRO A 93 -22.71 16.82 13.91
CA PRO A 93 -21.42 16.13 13.93
C PRO A 93 -21.62 14.62 13.89
N VAL A 94 -21.11 13.98 12.84
CA VAL A 94 -21.11 12.53 12.69
C VAL A 94 -19.91 12.12 11.86
N GLY A 95 -19.26 11.02 12.24
CA GLY A 95 -18.23 10.42 11.41
C GLY A 95 -18.19 8.92 11.53
N ILE A 96 -17.43 8.31 10.63
CA ILE A 96 -17.16 6.88 10.60
C ILE A 96 -15.65 6.70 10.46
N SER A 97 -15.12 5.78 11.24
CA SER A 97 -13.77 5.24 11.08
C SER A 97 -13.84 3.95 10.26
N ILE A 98 -13.14 3.90 9.14
CA ILE A 98 -13.08 2.76 8.22
C ILE A 98 -11.69 2.12 8.36
N PRO A 99 -11.60 0.90 8.91
CA PRO A 99 -10.36 0.12 8.90
C PRO A 99 -9.95 -0.22 7.46
N TYR A 100 -8.66 -0.24 7.17
CA TYR A 100 -8.15 -0.57 5.83
C TYR A 100 -8.61 -1.93 5.30
N PRO A 101 -8.67 -3.01 6.10
CA PRO A 101 -9.22 -4.29 5.64
C PRO A 101 -10.71 -4.23 5.24
N SER A 102 -11.46 -3.23 5.70
CA SER A 102 -12.86 -3.02 5.26
C SER A 102 -12.96 -2.25 3.94
N LEU A 103 -11.88 -1.60 3.49
CA LEU A 103 -11.82 -0.89 2.22
C LEU A 103 -11.46 -1.87 1.10
N ALA A 104 -12.46 -2.54 0.55
CA ALA A 104 -12.29 -3.60 -0.44
C ALA A 104 -11.56 -3.13 -1.72
N LEU A 105 -11.80 -1.89 -2.14
CA LEU A 105 -11.08 -1.28 -3.27
C LEU A 105 -11.15 0.24 -3.21
N HIS A 106 -10.09 0.90 -3.68
CA HIS A 106 -10.09 2.30 -4.05
C HIS A 106 -9.40 2.51 -5.40
N ALA A 107 -9.92 3.43 -6.21
CA ALA A 107 -9.40 3.73 -7.55
C ALA A 107 -9.68 5.18 -7.94
N THR A 108 -8.89 5.73 -8.85
CA THR A 108 -9.20 7.03 -9.46
C THR A 108 -10.13 6.83 -10.67
N MET A 109 -11.09 7.72 -10.82
CA MET A 109 -12.03 7.71 -11.94
C MET A 109 -12.40 9.12 -12.39
N LYS A 110 -13.15 9.22 -13.49
CA LYS A 110 -13.71 10.49 -13.97
C LYS A 110 -15.21 10.55 -13.73
N TYR A 111 -15.62 11.28 -12.69
CA TYR A 111 -17.01 11.58 -12.43
C TYR A 111 -17.57 12.52 -13.51
N LYS A 112 -18.74 12.17 -14.06
CA LYS A 112 -19.37 12.87 -15.22
C LYS A 112 -18.39 13.12 -16.38
N SER A 113 -17.42 12.22 -16.57
CA SER A 113 -16.37 12.24 -17.62
C SER A 113 -15.33 13.35 -17.54
N THR A 114 -15.48 14.34 -16.65
CA THR A 114 -14.63 15.53 -16.61
C THR A 114 -13.92 15.74 -15.28
N ILE A 115 -14.53 15.33 -14.17
CA ILE A 115 -14.03 15.61 -12.82
C ILE A 115 -13.25 14.39 -12.34
N GLU A 116 -11.99 14.58 -11.94
CA GLU A 116 -11.25 13.53 -11.26
C GLU A 116 -11.87 13.28 -9.88
N ALA A 117 -12.11 12.01 -9.58
CA ALA A 117 -12.76 11.56 -8.36
C ALA A 117 -12.11 10.27 -7.87
N LEU A 118 -12.25 9.99 -6.58
CA LEU A 118 -11.83 8.72 -5.99
C LEU A 118 -13.04 7.82 -5.82
N TYR A 119 -13.03 6.68 -6.48
CA TYR A 119 -14.00 5.61 -6.27
C TYR A 119 -13.53 4.69 -5.15
N MET A 120 -14.42 4.33 -4.23
CA MET A 120 -14.14 3.41 -3.13
C MET A 120 -15.29 2.42 -2.97
N ASN A 121 -14.94 1.19 -2.62
CA ASN A 121 -15.88 0.16 -2.21
C ASN A 121 -15.56 -0.27 -0.78
N ILE A 122 -16.54 -0.18 0.11
CA ILE A 122 -16.40 -0.49 1.54
C ILE A 122 -17.27 -1.70 1.87
N SER A 123 -16.65 -2.73 2.46
CA SER A 123 -17.37 -3.88 2.98
C SER A 123 -18.06 -3.51 4.30
N LEU A 124 -19.37 -3.65 4.35
CA LEU A 124 -20.20 -3.34 5.52
C LEU A 124 -20.36 -4.56 6.44
N ASN A 125 -20.24 -5.76 5.89
CA ASN A 125 -20.13 -7.02 6.62
C ASN A 125 -18.82 -7.72 6.26
N ASP A 126 -18.49 -8.75 7.03
CA ASP A 126 -17.27 -9.51 6.86
C ASP A 126 -17.56 -10.68 5.91
N ALA A 127 -17.13 -10.55 4.65
CA ALA A 127 -17.45 -11.48 3.57
C ALA A 127 -17.05 -12.93 3.89
N GLU A 128 -16.02 -13.14 4.70
CA GLU A 128 -15.51 -14.47 5.07
C GLU A 128 -16.39 -15.17 6.11
N THR A 129 -17.19 -14.40 6.86
CA THR A 129 -18.08 -14.92 7.90
C THR A 129 -19.56 -14.85 7.52
N VAL A 130 -19.86 -14.28 6.35
CA VAL A 130 -21.20 -14.20 5.80
C VAL A 130 -21.62 -15.61 5.36
N ASN A 131 -22.74 -16.09 5.88
CA ASN A 131 -23.28 -17.40 5.51
C ASN A 131 -23.70 -17.40 4.03
N GLU A 132 -23.76 -18.56 3.38
CA GLU A 132 -24.23 -18.67 1.98
C GLU A 132 -25.65 -18.10 1.76
N ASP A 133 -26.45 -18.00 2.82
CA ASP A 133 -27.80 -17.43 2.81
C ASP A 133 -27.86 -15.90 2.99
N ASP A 134 -26.75 -15.27 3.39
CA ASP A 134 -26.64 -13.84 3.65
C ASP A 134 -25.89 -13.14 2.49
N ASP A 135 -26.36 -11.97 2.06
CA ASP A 135 -25.70 -11.21 0.99
C ASP A 135 -24.45 -10.47 1.52
N ILE A 136 -23.38 -10.42 0.70
CA ILE A 136 -22.22 -9.55 0.95
C ILE A 136 -22.66 -8.10 0.71
N HIS A 137 -22.58 -7.28 1.76
CA HIS A 137 -23.02 -5.90 1.72
C HIS A 137 -21.83 -4.99 1.46
N MET A 138 -21.85 -4.35 0.29
CA MET A 138 -20.83 -3.42 -0.16
C MET A 138 -21.45 -2.03 -0.37
N LEU A 139 -20.72 -1.01 0.04
CA LEU A 139 -21.09 0.39 -0.18
C LEU A 139 -20.10 1.04 -1.14
N GLU A 140 -20.61 1.40 -2.31
CA GLU A 140 -19.87 2.15 -3.31
C GLU A 140 -19.97 3.65 -3.02
N ILE A 141 -18.82 4.30 -2.84
CA ILE A 141 -18.71 5.74 -2.57
C ILE A 141 -17.77 6.36 -3.60
N THR A 142 -18.20 7.45 -4.22
CA THR A 142 -17.36 8.32 -5.03
C THR A 142 -17.04 9.59 -4.28
N VAL A 143 -15.77 9.84 -3.95
CA VAL A 143 -15.30 11.07 -3.33
C VAL A 143 -14.98 12.09 -4.41
N LEU A 144 -15.66 13.23 -4.35
CA LEU A 144 -15.48 14.37 -5.22
C LEU A 144 -14.59 15.41 -4.51
N PRO A 145 -13.65 16.04 -5.22
CA PRO A 145 -12.76 17.05 -4.63
C PRO A 145 -13.57 18.27 -4.13
N PRO A 146 -12.99 19.08 -3.24
CA PRO A 146 -13.61 20.34 -2.84
C PRO A 146 -13.91 21.21 -4.07
N SER A 147 -15.08 21.85 -4.08
CA SER A 147 -15.53 22.72 -5.19
C SER A 147 -15.58 22.02 -6.56
N TYR A 148 -15.96 20.74 -6.60
CA TYR A 148 -16.03 19.92 -7.82
C TYR A 148 -16.92 20.50 -8.93
N ASP A 149 -17.87 21.37 -8.58
CA ASP A 149 -18.86 21.98 -9.47
C ASP A 149 -18.36 23.23 -10.19
N THR A 150 -17.34 23.89 -9.65
CA THR A 150 -16.88 25.22 -10.08
C THR A 150 -15.43 25.16 -10.55
N LYS A 151 -14.52 24.72 -9.68
CA LYS A 151 -13.10 24.55 -9.99
C LYS A 151 -12.53 23.46 -9.07
N PRO A 152 -12.47 22.19 -9.52
CA PRO A 152 -11.88 21.12 -8.72
C PRO A 152 -10.41 21.43 -8.44
N THR A 153 -9.94 20.99 -7.28
CA THR A 153 -8.52 21.08 -6.92
C THR A 153 -7.76 19.94 -7.60
N ASP A 154 -6.88 20.27 -8.55
CA ASP A 154 -6.24 19.30 -9.46
C ASP A 154 -5.36 18.24 -8.77
N THR A 155 -4.88 18.45 -7.53
CA THR A 155 -4.00 17.49 -6.83
C THR A 155 -4.67 16.71 -5.71
N CYS A 156 -5.88 17.09 -5.29
CA CYS A 156 -6.54 16.51 -4.11
C CYS A 156 -6.75 15.00 -4.25
N ILE A 157 -7.28 14.54 -5.39
CA ILE A 157 -7.59 13.12 -5.62
C ILE A 157 -6.34 12.28 -5.81
N SER A 158 -5.30 12.80 -6.47
CA SER A 158 -4.07 12.05 -6.72
C SER A 158 -3.26 11.86 -5.43
N GLU A 159 -3.15 12.89 -4.60
CA GLU A 159 -2.54 12.82 -3.27
C GLU A 159 -3.35 11.92 -2.33
N PHE A 160 -4.69 12.02 -2.34
CA PHE A 160 -5.55 11.14 -1.54
C PHE A 160 -5.38 9.66 -1.94
N PHE A 161 -5.37 9.36 -3.24
CA PHE A 161 -5.11 8.01 -3.75
C PHE A 161 -3.74 7.48 -3.31
N ALA A 162 -2.69 8.30 -3.40
CA ALA A 162 -1.34 7.91 -2.96
C ALA A 162 -1.28 7.64 -1.44
N ALA A 163 -1.96 8.47 -0.65
CA ALA A 163 -2.08 8.29 0.80
C ALA A 163 -2.81 6.98 1.15
N LEU A 164 -3.92 6.67 0.47
CA LEU A 164 -4.65 5.41 0.66
C LEU A 164 -3.81 4.20 0.29
N ASN A 165 -3.11 4.21 -0.85
CA ASN A 165 -2.21 3.12 -1.22
C ASN A 165 -1.16 2.89 -0.13
N THR A 166 -0.49 3.96 0.30
CA THR A 166 0.56 3.88 1.32
C THR A 166 0.03 3.29 2.62
N CYS A 167 -1.18 3.67 3.03
CA CYS A 167 -1.75 3.19 4.27
C CYS A 167 -2.33 1.77 4.13
N ALA A 168 -2.99 1.43 3.02
CA ALA A 168 -3.48 0.08 2.75
C ALA A 168 -2.34 -0.96 2.77
N ASP A 169 -1.17 -0.61 2.21
CA ASP A 169 0.02 -1.47 2.24
C ASP A 169 0.53 -1.78 3.67
N LEU A 170 0.17 -0.96 4.67
CA LEU A 170 0.54 -1.17 6.08
C LEU A 170 -0.43 -2.10 6.83
N HIS A 171 -1.55 -2.48 6.20
CA HIS A 171 -2.58 -3.35 6.79
C HIS A 171 -2.81 -4.58 5.92
N PRO A 172 -1.86 -5.54 5.89
CA PRO A 172 -2.11 -6.81 5.23
C PRO A 172 -3.26 -7.56 5.93
N ASP A 173 -4.04 -8.30 5.16
CA ASP A 173 -5.17 -9.04 5.71
C ASP A 173 -4.69 -10.08 6.74
N PRO A 174 -5.35 -10.18 7.91
CA PRO A 174 -4.92 -11.04 9.01
C PRO A 174 -4.95 -12.53 8.65
N ASP A 175 -5.85 -12.93 7.74
CA ASP A 175 -6.08 -14.31 7.32
C ASP A 175 -5.61 -14.57 5.87
N GLY A 176 -4.54 -13.88 5.43
CA GLY A 176 -3.81 -14.20 4.20
C GLY A 176 -3.09 -15.56 4.24
N SER A 177 -3.60 -16.54 4.99
CA SER A 177 -3.17 -17.92 4.92
C SER A 177 -3.54 -18.49 3.56
N ASP A 178 -2.62 -18.30 2.62
CA ASP A 178 -2.09 -19.36 1.76
C ASP A 178 -2.96 -20.62 1.68
N ASP A 179 -4.08 -20.52 0.96
CA ASP A 179 -4.79 -21.67 0.39
C ASP A 179 -4.05 -22.23 -0.85
N GLY A 180 -2.80 -21.81 -1.06
CA GLY A 180 -1.84 -22.64 -1.76
C GLY A 180 -1.38 -23.69 -0.77
N GLU A 181 -1.71 -24.96 -1.02
CA GLU A 181 -0.84 -26.01 -0.49
C GLU A 181 0.56 -25.73 -1.05
N ASP A 182 1.38 -25.05 -0.27
CA ASP A 182 2.81 -24.91 -0.47
C ASP A 182 3.37 -26.31 -0.25
N ILE A 183 3.20 -27.17 -1.28
CA ILE A 183 4.12 -28.24 -1.55
C ILE A 183 5.42 -27.51 -1.88
N MET A 184 6.08 -27.01 -0.83
CA MET A 184 7.44 -26.53 -0.91
C MET A 184 8.19 -27.70 -1.50
N ASP A 185 8.58 -27.56 -2.76
CA ASP A 185 9.59 -28.42 -3.32
C ASP A 185 10.83 -28.19 -2.45
N ASP A 186 11.10 -29.10 -1.53
CA ASP A 186 12.29 -29.08 -0.65
C ASP A 186 13.60 -28.98 -1.47
N THR A 187 13.52 -29.12 -2.79
CA THR A 187 14.61 -28.94 -3.75
C THR A 187 14.76 -27.49 -4.25
N ALA A 188 13.87 -26.56 -3.91
CA ALA A 188 13.95 -25.17 -4.32
C ALA A 188 15.08 -24.42 -3.55
N PRO A 189 15.89 -23.60 -4.23
CA PRO A 189 16.99 -22.88 -3.58
C PRO A 189 16.45 -21.90 -2.52
N GLY A 190 16.74 -22.18 -1.25
CA GLY A 190 16.24 -21.42 -0.09
C GLY A 190 15.20 -22.16 0.76
N ALA A 191 14.65 -23.28 0.30
CA ALA A 191 13.66 -24.08 1.04
C ALA A 191 14.26 -24.81 2.26
N SER A 192 15.53 -25.22 2.20
CA SER A 192 16.21 -25.89 3.33
C SER A 192 16.74 -24.92 4.41
N GLY A 193 16.36 -23.64 4.37
CA GLY A 193 16.84 -22.62 5.30
C GLY A 193 18.25 -22.08 4.98
N TRP A 194 18.68 -21.09 5.76
CA TRP A 194 19.99 -20.44 5.59
C TRP A 194 21.11 -21.27 6.22
N ILE A 195 22.24 -21.40 5.52
CA ILE A 195 23.47 -21.98 6.08
C ILE A 195 24.11 -20.94 7.01
N THR A 196 24.16 -21.25 8.31
CA THR A 196 24.76 -20.45 9.36
C THR A 196 26.00 -21.16 9.92
N ALA A 197 26.77 -20.47 10.77
CA ALA A 197 27.93 -21.08 11.42
C ALA A 197 27.57 -22.28 12.32
N ASP A 198 26.31 -22.39 12.74
CA ASP A 198 25.82 -23.42 13.66
C ASP A 198 25.27 -24.66 12.94
N ASN A 199 25.02 -24.61 11.62
CA ASN A 199 24.49 -25.74 10.84
C ASN A 199 25.38 -26.16 9.65
N ILE A 200 26.54 -25.53 9.49
CA ILE A 200 27.45 -25.77 8.35
C ILE A 200 27.98 -27.21 8.29
N ASP A 201 28.08 -27.89 9.44
CA ASP A 201 28.51 -29.27 9.59
C ASP A 201 27.49 -30.27 9.02
N GLU A 202 26.21 -29.92 8.96
CA GLU A 202 25.16 -30.75 8.34
C GLU A 202 25.31 -30.81 6.80
N TYR A 203 25.95 -29.79 6.22
CA TYR A 203 26.13 -29.65 4.78
C TYR A 203 27.55 -30.00 4.30
N LEU A 204 28.44 -30.43 5.18
CA LEU A 204 29.81 -30.84 4.85
C LEU A 204 29.99 -32.35 5.10
N ASP A 205 30.70 -33.03 4.21
CA ASP A 205 31.13 -34.41 4.44
C ASP A 205 32.40 -34.48 5.33
N GLU A 206 32.80 -35.69 5.71
CA GLU A 206 33.95 -35.96 6.57
C GLU A 206 35.30 -35.47 5.98
N ASN A 207 35.31 -35.15 4.69
CA ASN A 207 36.45 -34.62 3.96
C ASN A 207 36.40 -33.09 3.78
N GLY A 208 35.34 -32.43 4.29
CA GLY A 208 35.13 -30.99 4.19
C GLY A 208 34.54 -30.55 2.85
N ASN A 209 33.95 -31.45 2.06
CA ASN A 209 33.26 -31.12 0.82
C ASN A 209 31.76 -30.92 1.06
N PHE A 210 31.16 -29.98 0.32
CA PHE A 210 29.74 -29.65 0.45
C PHE A 210 28.84 -30.75 -0.14
N LYS A 211 27.86 -31.22 0.63
CA LYS A 211 27.02 -32.40 0.33
C LYS A 211 25.59 -32.07 -0.16
N GLY A 212 25.20 -30.79 -0.16
CA GLY A 212 23.89 -30.37 -0.66
C GLY A 212 23.73 -30.55 -2.18
N MET A 213 22.50 -30.71 -2.66
CA MET A 213 22.17 -30.75 -4.09
C MET A 213 22.47 -29.38 -4.70
N VAL A 214 23.67 -29.22 -5.24
CA VAL A 214 24.02 -28.04 -6.04
C VAL A 214 23.18 -28.13 -7.31
N ILE A 215 22.13 -27.31 -7.41
CA ILE A 215 21.41 -27.13 -8.67
C ILE A 215 22.41 -26.54 -9.67
N GLY A 216 23.01 -27.39 -10.49
CA GLY A 216 24.09 -27.02 -11.40
C GLY A 216 25.33 -27.88 -11.20
N GLU A 217 25.21 -29.19 -11.39
CA GLU A 217 26.34 -29.98 -11.85
C GLU A 217 26.78 -29.38 -13.19
N GLU A 218 27.99 -28.82 -13.21
CA GLU A 218 28.55 -27.98 -14.29
C GLU A 218 28.18 -26.49 -14.18
N LEU A 219 28.91 -25.76 -13.34
CA LEU A 219 29.05 -24.30 -13.46
C LEU A 219 29.46 -24.00 -14.91
N GLY A 220 28.49 -23.54 -15.71
CA GLY A 220 28.67 -23.33 -17.14
C GLY A 220 29.90 -22.47 -17.46
N PRO A 221 30.44 -22.57 -18.68
CA PRO A 221 31.65 -21.86 -19.11
C PRO A 221 31.46 -20.35 -18.94
N GLY A 222 31.92 -19.80 -17.82
CA GLY A 222 31.59 -18.44 -17.39
C GLY A 222 31.68 -18.22 -15.87
N ALA A 223 31.70 -19.29 -15.06
CA ALA A 223 32.03 -19.16 -13.64
C ALA A 223 33.48 -18.67 -13.48
N GLY A 224 33.64 -17.57 -12.75
CA GLY A 224 34.81 -16.69 -12.77
C GLY A 224 36.15 -17.41 -12.63
N THR A 225 36.99 -17.27 -13.65
CA THR A 225 38.39 -17.68 -13.58
C THR A 225 39.18 -16.60 -12.84
N VAL A 226 39.76 -16.96 -11.70
CA VAL A 226 40.67 -16.07 -10.96
C VAL A 226 41.95 -15.93 -11.80
N ARG A 227 42.24 -14.72 -12.29
CA ARG A 227 43.54 -14.45 -12.92
C ARG A 227 44.63 -14.48 -11.86
N THR A 228 45.59 -15.39 -11.99
CA THR A 228 46.82 -15.32 -11.21
C THR A 228 47.57 -14.05 -11.59
N ARG A 229 47.92 -13.25 -10.59
CA ARG A 229 48.78 -12.08 -10.74
C ARG A 229 50.20 -12.58 -11.02
N ASP A 230 50.68 -12.34 -12.24
CA ASP A 230 52.04 -12.63 -12.66
C ASP A 230 52.99 -11.57 -12.06
N ASP A 231 53.74 -11.97 -11.04
CA ASP A 231 54.89 -11.20 -10.54
C ASP A 231 56.14 -11.74 -11.25
N GLY A 232 56.64 -11.05 -12.28
CA GLY A 232 57.89 -11.47 -12.94
C GLY A 232 58.28 -10.77 -14.25
N ASP A 233 58.92 -9.61 -14.11
CA ASP A 233 60.03 -9.12 -14.95
C ASP A 233 59.77 -8.16 -16.13
N GLU A 234 60.78 -7.31 -16.31
CA GLU A 234 60.79 -5.97 -16.88
C GLU A 234 60.57 -5.91 -18.40
N GLY A 235 59.81 -4.92 -18.87
CA GLY A 235 59.69 -4.71 -20.31
C GLY A 235 58.82 -3.54 -20.75
N SER A 236 59.38 -2.33 -20.68
CA SER A 236 59.28 -1.28 -21.72
C SER A 236 57.90 -0.90 -22.31
N ASN A 237 57.51 0.34 -21.99
CA ASN A 237 56.84 1.34 -22.84
C ASN A 237 55.50 0.99 -23.50
N GLY A 238 54.48 1.75 -23.06
CA GLY A 238 53.22 1.88 -23.76
C GLY A 238 53.36 2.50 -25.15
N VAL A 239 52.50 2.05 -26.06
CA VAL A 239 52.10 2.74 -27.30
C VAL A 239 50.65 2.39 -27.63
N ASN A 240 49.89 3.42 -28.00
CA ASN A 240 48.49 3.39 -28.42
C ASN A 240 48.25 2.59 -29.73
N GLY A 241 47.05 2.03 -29.87
CA GLY A 241 46.44 1.61 -31.15
C GLY A 241 45.11 0.89 -30.87
N ALA A 242 43.97 1.59 -30.84
CA ALA A 242 43.14 2.04 -31.97
C ALA A 242 42.03 1.03 -32.31
N ASP A 243 40.82 1.57 -32.51
CA ASP A 243 39.51 0.93 -32.79
C ASP A 243 38.81 0.28 -31.58
N GLY A 244 37.72 0.82 -31.01
CA GLY A 244 36.75 1.79 -31.50
C GLY A 244 35.36 1.27 -31.15
N HIS A 245 34.76 1.76 -30.06
CA HIS A 245 33.31 1.78 -29.81
C HIS A 245 33.03 2.69 -28.60
N GLU A 246 33.13 3.99 -28.85
CA GLU A 246 32.76 5.06 -27.92
C GLU A 246 31.29 5.40 -28.11
N GLU A 247 30.36 4.83 -27.32
CA GLU A 247 29.05 5.46 -27.07
C GLU A 247 28.44 4.93 -25.78
N LYS A 248 28.97 5.30 -24.62
CA LYS A 248 28.16 5.38 -23.39
C LYS A 248 28.63 6.58 -22.57
N TYR A 249 27.65 7.31 -22.06
CA TYR A 249 27.73 8.44 -21.12
C TYR A 249 27.85 9.84 -21.73
N HIS A 250 26.71 10.40 -22.12
CA HIS A 250 26.49 11.85 -22.01
C HIS A 250 25.81 12.16 -20.68
N ARG A 251 26.47 12.98 -19.87
CA ARG A 251 25.94 13.59 -18.64
C ARG A 251 25.41 14.97 -19.03
N THR A 252 24.10 15.15 -18.98
CA THR A 252 23.48 16.47 -19.19
C THR A 252 23.72 17.35 -17.96
N GLY A 253 24.32 18.53 -18.18
CA GLY A 253 24.23 19.67 -17.28
C GLY A 253 23.09 20.59 -17.69
#